data_AF-A0A7K0J822-F1
#
_entry.id   AF-A0A7K0J822-F1
#
_cell.length_a   1.000
_cell.length_b   1.000
_cell.length_c   1.000
_cell.angle_alpha   90.00
_cell.angle_beta   90.00
_cell.angle_gamma   90.00
#
_symmetry.space_group_name_H-M   'P 1'
#
loop_
_entity.id
_entity.type
_entity.pdbx_description
1 polymer ?
#
loop_
_entity_poly.entity_id
_entity_poly.type
_entity_poly.pdbx_seq_one_letter_code
_entity_poly.pdbx_strand_id
1 'polypeptide(L)'
;MTTQPWTFSIPEFDRSDRLRKAREHAGLEQSELASTIGVSRNTVSAAERGVSAPRRHVVMAWAMACGVPVEWIETGRAPHRDDEGPDGGCAARDSNPEPAD
;
A
#
# COMPACT_ATOMS: atom_id res chain seq x y z
N MET A 1 -36.55 30.45 16.45
CA MET A 1 -35.45 30.11 15.52
C MET A 1 -35.08 28.66 15.80
N THR A 2 -35.48 27.72 14.94
CA THR A 2 -35.17 26.29 15.11
C THR A 2 -33.82 25.99 14.48
N THR A 3 -32.82 25.66 15.29
CA THR A 3 -31.58 25.02 14.86
C THR A 3 -31.85 23.54 14.69
N GLN A 4 -31.89 23.07 13.44
CA GLN A 4 -31.85 21.63 13.18
C GLN A 4 -30.42 21.12 13.45
N PRO A 5 -30.25 20.01 14.19
CA PRO A 5 -28.95 19.42 14.40
C PRO A 5 -28.43 18.82 13.10
N TRP A 6 -27.18 19.11 12.74
CA TRP A 6 -26.49 18.43 11.66
C TRP A 6 -26.04 17.04 12.13
N THR A 7 -26.49 16.01 11.43
CA THR A 7 -26.02 14.64 11.63
C THR A 7 -24.87 14.37 10.67
N PHE A 8 -23.67 14.16 11.21
CA PHE A 8 -22.52 13.69 10.44
C PHE A 8 -22.49 12.15 10.42
N SER A 9 -22.22 11.55 9.26
CA SER A 9 -21.95 10.12 9.11
C SER A 9 -20.52 9.93 8.63
N ILE A 10 -19.77 9.04 9.28
CA ILE A 10 -18.40 8.72 8.91
C ILE A 10 -18.46 7.54 7.92
N PRO A 11 -17.84 7.64 6.73
CA PRO A 11 -17.77 6.52 5.82
C PRO A 11 -16.87 5.41 6.39
N GLU A 12 -17.33 4.16 6.23
CA GLU A 12 -16.54 2.97 6.56
C GLU A 12 -15.49 2.75 5.47
N PHE A 13 -14.22 2.57 5.85
CA PHE A 13 -13.13 2.28 4.94
C PHE A 13 -12.72 0.81 5.04
N ASP A 14 -12.84 0.08 3.93
CA ASP A 14 -12.49 -1.33 3.89
C ASP A 14 -11.01 -1.53 3.50
N ARG A 15 -10.60 -2.80 3.43
CA ARG A 15 -9.24 -3.16 2.98
C ARG A 15 -9.00 -2.82 1.50
N SER A 16 -10.05 -2.85 0.68
CA SER A 16 -10.03 -2.53 -0.75
C SER A 16 -9.71 -1.04 -0.98
N ASP A 17 -10.34 -0.17 -0.19
CA ASP A 17 -10.10 1.26 -0.16
C ASP A 17 -8.65 1.56 0.24
N ARG A 18 -8.12 0.84 1.24
CA ARG A 18 -6.73 0.98 1.67
C ARG A 18 -5.74 0.52 0.59
N LEU A 19 -6.02 -0.57 -0.11
CA LEU A 19 -5.21 -1.03 -1.26
C LEU A 19 -5.17 0.01 -2.38
N ARG A 20 -6.34 0.57 -2.71
CA ARG A 20 -6.46 1.64 -3.69
C ARG A 20 -5.70 2.89 -3.24
N LYS A 21 -5.87 3.28 -1.97
CA LYS A 21 -5.23 4.48 -1.42
C LYS A 21 -3.71 4.33 -1.35
N ALA A 22 -3.19 3.13 -1.05
CA ALA A 22 -1.76 2.83 -1.12
C ALA A 22 -1.21 3.07 -2.54
N ARG A 23 -1.91 2.55 -3.56
CA ARG A 23 -1.50 2.73 -4.96
C ARG A 23 -1.52 4.20 -5.38
N GLU A 24 -2.61 4.91 -5.05
CA GLU A 24 -2.74 6.34 -5.36
C GLU A 24 -1.68 7.16 -4.64
N HIS A 25 -1.34 6.82 -3.40
CA HIS A 25 -0.27 7.48 -2.64
C HIS A 25 1.10 7.30 -3.31
N ALA A 26 1.36 6.13 -3.87
CA ALA A 26 2.59 5.85 -4.64
C ALA A 26 2.60 6.47 -6.04
N GLY A 27 1.49 7.09 -6.49
CA GLY A 27 1.39 7.69 -7.82
C GLY A 27 1.35 6.69 -8.97
N LEU A 28 1.03 5.41 -8.68
CA LEU A 28 1.05 4.34 -9.68
C LEU A 28 -0.32 4.15 -10.33
N GLU A 29 -0.35 3.85 -11.61
CA GLU A 29 -1.52 3.28 -12.28
C GLU A 29 -1.72 1.80 -11.92
N GLN A 30 -2.94 1.28 -12.12
CA GLN A 30 -3.25 -0.13 -11.86
C GLN A 30 -2.39 -1.09 -12.70
N SER A 31 -2.06 -0.71 -13.94
CA SER A 31 -1.21 -1.46 -14.87
C SER A 31 0.25 -1.51 -14.40
N GLU A 32 0.76 -0.39 -13.90
CA GLU A 32 2.14 -0.26 -13.43
C GLU A 32 2.35 -1.08 -12.17
N LEU A 33 1.42 -0.97 -11.22
CA LEU A 33 1.45 -1.78 -10.02
C LEU A 33 1.34 -3.27 -10.36
N ALA A 34 0.42 -3.65 -11.23
CA ALA A 34 0.23 -5.03 -11.66
C ALA A 34 1.53 -5.63 -12.25
N SER A 35 2.20 -4.85 -13.09
CA SER A 35 3.49 -5.22 -13.68
C SER A 35 4.59 -5.34 -12.61
N THR A 36 4.58 -4.45 -11.62
CA THR A 36 5.57 -4.43 -10.53
C THR A 36 5.44 -5.65 -9.60
N ILE A 37 4.21 -6.05 -9.26
CA ILE A 37 3.96 -7.16 -8.32
C ILE A 37 3.72 -8.51 -9.01
N GLY A 38 3.77 -8.55 -10.35
CA GLY A 38 3.64 -9.79 -11.14
C GLY A 38 2.22 -10.36 -11.16
N VAL A 39 1.18 -9.52 -11.15
CA VAL A 39 -0.23 -9.94 -11.26
C VAL A 39 -0.91 -9.29 -12.46
N SER A 40 -2.12 -9.72 -12.81
CA SER A 40 -2.88 -9.07 -13.87
C SER A 40 -3.48 -7.73 -13.41
N ARG A 41 -3.63 -6.76 -14.34
CA ARG A 41 -4.38 -5.51 -14.08
C ARG A 41 -5.80 -5.79 -13.58
N ASN A 42 -6.44 -6.86 -14.08
CA ASN A 42 -7.77 -7.26 -13.64
C ASN A 42 -7.77 -7.70 -12.16
N THR A 43 -6.72 -8.38 -11.70
CA THR A 43 -6.54 -8.76 -10.29
C THR A 43 -6.44 -7.53 -9.39
N VAL A 44 -5.68 -6.51 -9.80
CA VAL A 44 -5.58 -5.23 -9.09
C VAL A 44 -6.95 -4.54 -9.02
N SER A 45 -7.63 -4.41 -10.16
CA SER A 45 -8.96 -3.80 -10.23
C SER A 45 -10.02 -4.55 -9.41
N ALA A 46 -10.00 -5.89 -9.41
CA ALA A 46 -10.92 -6.70 -8.62
C ALA A 46 -10.65 -6.56 -7.11
N ALA A 47 -9.37 -6.45 -6.72
CA ALA A 47 -8.98 -6.22 -5.33
C ALA A 47 -9.38 -4.83 -4.83
N GLU A 48 -9.19 -3.77 -5.63
CA GLU A 48 -9.56 -2.40 -5.28
C GLU A 48 -11.07 -2.18 -5.18
N ARG A 49 -11.87 -2.99 -5.88
CA ARG A 49 -13.34 -2.94 -5.83
C ARG A 49 -13.95 -3.87 -4.77
N GLY A 50 -13.13 -4.59 -4.01
CA GLY A 50 -13.60 -5.57 -3.03
C GLY A 50 -14.25 -6.84 -3.63
N VAL A 51 -14.12 -7.05 -4.94
CA VAL A 51 -14.66 -8.23 -5.64
C VAL A 51 -13.85 -9.49 -5.32
N SER A 52 -12.55 -9.32 -5.04
CA SER A 52 -11.66 -10.43 -4.69
C SER A 52 -10.72 -10.02 -3.56
N ALA A 53 -10.50 -10.93 -2.61
CA ALA A 53 -9.49 -10.74 -1.57
C ALA A 53 -8.13 -11.24 -2.07
N PRO A 54 -7.13 -10.35 -2.28
CA PRO A 54 -5.79 -10.78 -2.66
C PRO A 54 -5.16 -11.63 -1.56
N ARG A 55 -4.38 -12.64 -1.98
CA ARG A 55 -3.60 -13.49 -1.06
C ARG A 55 -2.58 -12.64 -0.30
N ARG A 56 -2.19 -13.09 0.89
CA ARG A 56 -1.27 -12.35 1.77
C ARG A 56 0.04 -11.95 1.10
N HIS A 57 0.65 -12.83 0.30
CA HIS A 57 1.88 -12.51 -0.44
C HIS A 57 1.69 -11.38 -1.47
N VAL A 58 0.51 -11.30 -2.12
CA VAL A 58 0.19 -10.22 -3.04
C VAL A 58 0.07 -8.90 -2.29
N VAL A 59 -0.54 -8.91 -1.10
CA VAL A 59 -0.66 -7.71 -0.27
C VAL A 59 0.68 -7.25 0.27
N MET A 60 1.59 -8.17 0.61
CA MET A 60 2.97 -7.82 0.96
C MET A 60 3.70 -7.16 -0.21
N ALA A 61 3.62 -7.75 -1.42
CA ALA A 61 4.22 -7.17 -2.61
C ALA A 61 3.65 -5.78 -2.94
N TRP A 62 2.34 -5.60 -2.76
CA TRP A 62 1.65 -4.33 -2.92
C TRP A 62 2.13 -3.28 -1.91
N ALA A 63 2.25 -3.67 -0.63
CA ALA A 63 2.74 -2.82 0.44
C ALA A 63 4.17 -2.33 0.16
N MET A 64 5.05 -3.24 -0.27
CA MET A 64 6.43 -2.93 -0.65
C MET A 64 6.49 -2.01 -1.87
N ALA A 65 5.72 -2.29 -2.92
CA ALA A 65 5.69 -1.48 -4.14
C ALA A 65 5.17 -0.06 -3.88
N CYS A 66 4.23 0.10 -2.94
CA CYS A 66 3.65 1.39 -2.60
C CYS A 66 4.34 2.12 -1.43
N GLY A 67 5.33 1.49 -0.78
CA GLY A 67 6.03 2.08 0.36
C GLY A 67 5.17 2.25 1.62
N VAL A 68 4.14 1.42 1.82
CA VAL A 68 3.24 1.47 2.98
C VAL A 68 3.39 0.23 3.86
N PRO A 69 3.12 0.31 5.17
CA PRO A 69 3.16 -0.87 6.03
C PRO A 69 2.01 -1.83 5.70
N VAL A 70 2.33 -3.13 5.59
CA VAL A 70 1.34 -4.19 5.32
C VAL A 70 0.24 -4.25 6.37
N GLU A 71 0.61 -4.01 7.64
CA GLU A 71 -0.32 -3.98 8.77
C GLU A 71 -1.39 -2.89 8.61
N TRP A 72 -1.02 -1.73 8.05
CA TRP A 72 -1.99 -0.68 7.77
C TRP A 72 -2.98 -1.09 6.69
N ILE A 73 -2.54 -1.78 5.63
CA ILE A 73 -3.46 -2.30 4.61
C ILE A 73 -4.43 -3.31 5.24
N GLU A 74 -3.94 -4.22 6.08
CA GLU A 74 -4.76 -5.28 6.67
C GLU A 74 -5.73 -4.73 7.74
N THR A 75 -5.24 -3.91 8.67
CA THR A 75 -5.98 -3.53 9.89
C THR A 75 -6.52 -2.10 9.87
N GLY A 76 -6.01 -1.24 8.98
CA GLY A 76 -6.28 0.20 8.97
C GLY A 76 -5.52 0.99 10.04
N ARG A 77 -4.71 0.33 10.88
CA ARG A 77 -3.89 0.99 11.90
C ARG A 77 -2.47 1.14 11.39
N ALA A 78 -1.92 2.35 11.51
CA ALA A 78 -0.49 2.53 11.30
C ALA A 78 0.26 1.77 12.44
N PRO A 79 1.35 1.07 12.13
CA PRO A 79 2.20 0.52 13.19
C PRO A 79 2.64 1.68 14.09
N HIS A 80 2.48 1.52 15.40
CA HIS A 80 2.97 2.49 16.37
C HIS A 80 4.49 2.50 16.22
N ARG A 81 5.03 3.55 15.61
CA ARG A 81 6.46 3.84 15.72
C ARG A 81 6.64 4.41 17.11
N ASP A 82 6.84 3.54 18.10
CA ASP A 82 7.64 3.95 19.24
C ASP A 82 9.00 4.39 18.65
N ASP A 83 9.39 5.63 18.89
CA ASP A 83 10.59 6.28 18.38
C ASP A 83 11.86 5.41 18.36
N GLU A 84 12.68 5.63 17.32
CA GLU A 84 14.15 5.45 17.22
C GLU A 84 14.72 4.31 16.32
N GLY A 85 15.50 4.75 15.33
CA GLY A 85 16.42 3.94 14.50
C GLY A 85 16.66 4.57 13.11
N PRO A 86 17.79 5.27 12.86
CA PRO A 86 18.04 5.95 11.58
C PRO A 86 18.72 5.01 10.58
N ASP A 87 18.06 3.92 10.16
CA ASP A 87 18.66 3.00 9.17
C ASP A 87 17.62 2.48 8.18
N GLY A 88 17.03 3.42 7.44
CA GLY A 88 16.37 3.14 6.17
C GLY A 88 17.32 3.47 5.03
N GLY A 89 18.54 2.91 5.06
CA GLY A 89 19.49 3.05 3.96
C GLY A 89 18.80 2.70 2.65
N CYS A 90 18.58 3.71 1.83
CA CYS A 90 18.55 3.54 0.39
C CYS A 90 19.82 2.76 0.06
N ALA A 91 19.68 1.47 -0.20
CA ALA A 91 20.78 0.61 -0.57
C ALA A 91 21.44 1.23 -1.81
N ALA A 92 22.55 1.94 -1.59
CA ALA A 92 23.47 2.33 -2.63
C ALA A 92 23.90 1.04 -3.31
N ARG A 93 23.43 0.81 -4.54
CA ARG A 93 23.81 -0.34 -5.37
C ARG A 93 25.19 -0.10 -5.98
N ASP A 94 26.14 0.38 -5.20
CA ASP A 94 27.52 0.63 -5.65
C ASP A 94 28.48 -0.24 -4.86
N SER A 95 28.62 -1.47 -5.33
CA SER A 95 29.83 -2.28 -5.19
C SER A 95 29.73 -3.45 -6.16
N ASN A 96 30.06 -3.19 -7.43
CA ASN A 96 30.52 -4.23 -8.36
C ASN A 96 32.05 -4.22 -8.29
N PRO A 97 32.70 -5.02 -7.44
CA PRO A 97 34.15 -5.11 -7.46
C PRO A 97 34.60 -5.80 -8.76
N GLU A 98 35.47 -5.12 -9.51
CA GLU A 98 36.13 -5.68 -10.70
C GLU A 98 37.01 -6.90 -10.31
N PRO A 99 37.17 -7.90 -11.19
CA PRO A 99 38.10 -9.00 -10.96
C PRO A 99 39.55 -8.50 -11.12
N ALA A 100 40.42 -8.87 -10.19
CA ALA A 100 41.86 -8.69 -10.34
C ALA A 100 42.43 -9.79 -11.27
N ASP A 101 43.34 -9.38 -12.16
CA ASP A 101 44.19 -10.22 -13.03
C ASP A 101 45.12 -11.13 -12.21
#